data_AF-A0A392V5F2-F1
#
_entry.id   AF-A0A392V5F2-F1
#
_cell.length_a   1.000
_cell.length_b   1.000
_cell.length_c   1.000
_cell.angle_alpha   90.00
_cell.angle_beta   90.00
_cell.angle_gamma   90.00
#
_symmetry.space_group_name_H-M   'P 1'
#
loop_
_entity.id
_entity.type
_entity.pdbx_description
1 polymer ?
#
loop_
_entity_poly.entity_id
_entity_poly.type
_entity_poly.pdbx_seq_one_letter_code
_entity_poly.pdbx_strand_id
1 'polypeptide(L)' 'GRPFLATGRALIDVEMGELMLRTNGEQIMFNVFEAMKWHDEDPECFRVEVVD' A
#
# COMPACT_ATOMS: atom_id res chain seq x y z
N GLY A 1 -8.18 -6.49 20.08
CA GLY A 1 -6.88 -6.18 19.46
C GLY A 1 -7.06 -4.98 18.57
N ARG A 2 -6.09 -4.07 18.51
CA ARG A 2 -6.04 -3.03 17.49
C ARG A 2 -5.54 -3.67 16.18
N PRO A 3 -6.18 -3.44 15.03
CA PRO A 3 -5.61 -3.82 13.74
C PRO A 3 -4.22 -3.19 13.60
N PHE A 4 -3.27 -3.94 13.03
CA PHE A 4 -1.92 -3.46 12.74
C PHE A 4 -1.93 -2.30 11.72
N LEU A 5 -2.92 -2.27 10.83
CA LEU A 5 -3.10 -1.24 9.81
C LEU A 5 -4.56 -0.76 9.79
N ALA A 6 -4.76 0.56 9.71
CA ALA A 6 -6.07 1.15 9.48
C ALA A 6 -6.34 1.19 7.96
N THR A 7 -7.13 0.25 7.45
CA THR A 7 -7.35 0.03 6.00
C THR A 7 -8.66 0.62 5.47
N GLY A 8 -9.14 1.75 6.01
CA GLY A 8 -10.50 2.25 5.74
C GLY A 8 -10.90 2.46 4.27
N ARG A 9 -9.92 2.55 3.34
CA ARG A 9 -10.14 2.68 1.88
C ARG A 9 -9.23 1.77 1.05
N ALA A 10 -8.70 0.73 1.67
CA ALA A 10 -7.76 -0.20 1.07
C ALA A 10 -8.27 -1.65 1.18
N LEU A 11 -8.19 -2.40 0.09
CA LEU A 11 -8.40 -3.86 0.08
C LEU A 11 -7.06 -4.54 -0.15
N ILE A 12 -6.77 -5.57 0.64
CA ILE A 12 -5.51 -6.32 0.56
C ILE A 12 -5.87 -7.78 0.32
N ASP A 13 -5.48 -8.28 -0.84
CA ASP A 13 -5.45 -9.71 -1.12
C ASP A 13 -4.07 -10.24 -0.74
N VAL A 14 -4.00 -10.93 0.40
CA VAL A 14 -2.74 -11.45 0.94
C VAL A 14 -2.26 -12.67 0.16
N GLU A 15 -3.18 -13.48 -0.38
CA GLU A 15 -2.81 -14.67 -1.15
C GLU A 15 -2.22 -14.29 -2.50
N MET A 16 -2.85 -13.31 -3.17
CA MET A 16 -2.41 -12.85 -4.49
C MET A 16 -1.31 -11.78 -4.42
N GLY A 17 -1.12 -11.15 -3.25
CA GLY A 17 -0.15 -10.07 -3.06
C GLY A 17 -0.57 -8.78 -3.76
N GLU A 18 -1.86 -8.46 -3.71
CA GLU A 18 -2.43 -7.28 -4.35
C GLU A 18 -2.98 -6.29 -3.34
N LEU A 19 -2.68 -5.01 -3.53
CA LEU A 19 -3.23 -3.91 -2.76
C LEU A 19 -4.06 -3.01 -3.67
N MET A 20 -5.35 -2.87 -3.38
CA MET A 20 -6.23 -1.93 -4.07
C MET A 20 -6.51 -0.72 -3.18
N LEU A 21 -6.19 0.48 -3.66
CA LEU A 21 -6.49 1.74 -3.01
C LEU A 21 -7.63 2.45 -3.72
N ARG A 22 -8.63 2.93 -2.95
CA ARG A 22 -9.74 3.73 -3.50
C ARG A 22 -9.64 5.19 -3.08
N THR A 23 -9.26 6.06 -4.01
CA THR A 23 -9.19 7.52 -3.80
C THR A 23 -10.07 8.25 -4.80
N ASN A 24 -10.82 9.26 -4.36
CA ASN A 24 -11.65 10.12 -5.24
C ASN A 24 -12.53 9.41 -6.29
N GLY A 25 -13.00 8.20 -6.00
CA GLY A 25 -13.81 7.40 -6.94
C GLY A 25 -12.98 6.52 -7.89
N GLU A 26 -11.67 6.74 -7.95
CA GLU A 26 -10.71 5.94 -8.69
C GLU A 26 -10.22 4.76 -7.84
N GLN A 27 -9.79 3.71 -8.54
CA GLN A 27 -9.19 2.51 -7.96
C GLN A 27 -7.81 2.29 -8.59
N ILE A 28 -6.81 2.10 -7.73
CA ILE A 28 -5.44 1.83 -8.14
C ILE A 28 -5.04 0.48 -7.53
N MET A 29 -4.51 -0.43 -8.35
CA MET A 29 -4.00 -1.72 -7.89
C MET A 29 -2.47 -1.74 -7.89
N PHE A 30 -1.89 -2.30 -6.85
CA PHE A 30 -0.45 -2.45 -6.67
C PHE A 30 -0.10 -3.92 -6.46
N ASN A 31 0.90 -4.42 -7.17
CA ASN A 31 1.55 -5.68 -6.82
C ASN A 31 2.54 -5.43 -5.68
N VAL A 32 2.27 -6.00 -4.50
CA VAL A 32 3.06 -5.72 -3.30
C VAL A 32 4.44 -6.39 -3.35
N PHE A 33 4.58 -7.51 -4.06
CA PHE A 33 5.87 -8.18 -4.21
C PHE A 33 6.82 -7.39 -5.09
N GLU A 34 6.32 -6.76 -6.15
CA GLU A 34 7.12 -5.86 -6.97
C GLU A 34 7.48 -4.60 -6.18
N ALA A 35 6.51 -3.98 -5.50
CA ALA A 35 6.76 -2.78 -4.68
C ALA A 35 7.80 -3.03 -3.57
N MET A 36 7.79 -4.20 -2.94
CA MET A 36 8.78 -4.54 -1.90
C MET A 36 10.20 -4.76 -2.45
N LYS A 37 10.36 -5.17 -3.72
CA LYS A 37 11.70 -5.32 -4.32
C LYS A 37 12.45 -4.00 -4.44
N TRP A 38 11.73 -2.89 -4.64
CA TRP A 38 12.33 -1.55 -4.66
C TRP A 38 12.94 -1.14 -3.31
N HIS A 39 12.46 -1.72 -2.20
CA HIS A 39 12.99 -1.44 -0.87
C HIS A 39 14.27 -2.20 -0.50
N ASP A 40 14.58 -3.31 -1.19
CA ASP A 40 15.81 -4.06 -0.94
C ASP A 40 17.05 -3.36 -1.53
N GLU A 41 16.85 -2.46 -2.51
CA GLU A 41 17.94 -1.72 -3.17
C GLU A 41 18.27 -0.39 -2.47
N ASP A 42 17.33 0.20 -1.73
CA ASP A 42 17.55 1.39 -0.90
C ASP A 42 16.58 1.35 0.31
N PRO A 43 17.06 1.26 1.57
CA PRO A 43 16.21 1.14 2.76
C PRO A 43 15.57 2.49 3.13
N GLU A 44 15.30 3.37 2.16
CA GLU A 44 14.55 4.59 2.38
C GLU A 44 13.09 4.24 2.67
N CYS A 45 12.68 4.49 3.90
CA CYS A 45 11.29 4.45 4.28
C CYS A 45 10.55 5.54 3.49
N PHE A 46 9.68 5.15 2.55
CA PHE A 46 8.84 6.11 1.82
C PHE A 46 7.83 6.74 2.78
N ARG A 47 8.15 7.94 3.27
CA ARG A 47 7.23 8.77 4.03
C ARG A 47 6.36 9.55 3.05
N VAL A 48 5.08 9.23 3.01
CA VAL A 48 4.10 10.05 2.28
C VAL A 48 3.79 11.28 3.14
N GLU A 49 4.15 12.46 2.64
CA GLU A 49 3.75 13.72 3.24
C GLU A 49 2.37 14.13 2.71
N VAL A 50 1.49 14.58 3.61
CA VAL A 50 0.20 15.16 3.21
C VAL A 50 0.49 16.55 2.66
N VAL A 51 0.23 16.75 1.37
CA VAL A 51 0.22 18.07 0.75
C VAL A 51 -1.17 18.66 0.99
N ASP A 52 -1.23 19.83 1.63
CA ASP A 52 -2.46 20.63 1.84
C ASP A 52 -2.91 21.32 0.55
#